data_AF-A0A1A8VCJ0-F1
#
_entry.id   AF-A0A1A8VCJ0-F1
#
_cell.length_a   1.000
_cell.length_b   1.000
_cell.length_c   1.000
_cell.angle_alpha   90.00
_cell.angle_beta   90.00
_cell.angle_gamma   90.00
#
_symmetry.space_group_name_H-M   'P 1'
#
loop_
_entity.id
_entity.type
_entity.pdbx_description
1 polymer ?
#
loop_
_entity_poly.entity_id
_entity_poly.type
_entity_poly.pdbx_seq_one_letter_code
_entity_poly.pdbx_strand_id
1 'polypeptide(L)'
;VIIPESSFIQAQSTFNAQLRFKPRHSLSKDAEKYFDNDTGVLEVPMTVKVAGQVQPATFTVYAIVTSSDLQFDQTEVDFGDCSIYNPVRSSVCLTNMSILPQDFGFPGVPEVL
;
A
#
# COMPACT_ATOMS: atom_id res chain seq x y z
N VAL A 1 -9.81 -3.12 -9.76
CA VAL A 1 -11.15 -2.90 -10.34
C VAL A 1 -11.03 -1.90 -11.47
N ILE A 2 -11.58 -2.22 -12.65
CA ILE A 2 -11.59 -1.32 -13.82
C ILE A 2 -12.94 -0.58 -13.84
N ILE A 3 -12.93 0.73 -14.07
CA ILE A 3 -14.13 1.56 -14.04
C ILE A 3 -14.11 2.57 -15.21
N PRO A 4 -15.14 2.62 -16.08
CA PRO A 4 -16.21 1.61 -16.19
C PRO A 4 -15.69 0.33 -16.87
N GLU A 5 -16.34 -0.80 -16.60
CA GLU A 5 -15.96 -2.13 -17.13
C GLU A 5 -16.19 -2.25 -18.64
N SER A 6 -17.27 -1.63 -19.13
CA SER A 6 -17.64 -1.60 -20.55
C SER A 6 -18.19 -0.23 -20.93
N SER A 7 -17.93 0.22 -22.15
CA SER A 7 -18.42 1.49 -22.67
C SER A 7 -18.49 1.47 -24.20
N PHE A 8 -19.13 2.51 -24.77
CA PHE A 8 -19.17 2.77 -26.21
C PHE A 8 -18.31 3.99 -26.53
N ILE A 9 -17.59 3.94 -27.65
CA ILE A 9 -16.72 5.02 -28.12
C ILE A 9 -17.18 5.40 -29.52
N GLN A 10 -17.36 6.69 -29.77
CA GLN A 10 -17.72 7.23 -31.08
C GLN A 10 -16.46 7.41 -31.96
N ALA A 11 -16.65 7.50 -33.27
CA ALA A 11 -15.55 7.79 -34.18
C ALA A 11 -14.84 9.10 -33.80
N GLN A 12 -13.51 9.09 -33.83
CA GLN A 12 -12.65 10.23 -33.45
C GLN A 12 -12.82 10.71 -31.98
N SER A 13 -13.38 9.88 -31.11
CA SER A 13 -13.52 10.15 -29.68
C SER A 13 -12.46 9.40 -28.86
N THR A 14 -12.26 9.85 -27.62
CA THR A 14 -11.40 9.19 -26.62
C THR A 14 -12.24 8.80 -25.41
N PHE A 15 -11.90 7.65 -24.81
CA PHE A 15 -12.52 7.16 -23.59
C PHE A 15 -11.45 6.85 -22.56
N ASN A 16 -11.67 7.29 -21.32
CA ASN A 16 -10.77 7.08 -20.20
C ASN A 16 -11.38 6.06 -19.24
N ALA A 17 -10.65 4.98 -18.98
CA ALA A 17 -10.95 4.03 -17.91
C ALA A 17 -9.95 4.19 -16.76
N GLN A 18 -10.40 3.95 -15.54
CA GLN A 18 -9.56 3.99 -14.36
C GLN A 18 -9.35 2.59 -13.81
N LEU A 19 -8.10 2.28 -13.45
CA LEU A 19 -7.77 1.09 -12.69
C LEU A 19 -7.59 1.48 -11.22
N ARG A 20 -8.47 0.96 -10.37
CA ARG A 20 -8.39 1.15 -8.91
C ARG A 20 -7.87 -0.10 -8.23
N PHE A 21 -6.69 0.00 -7.65
CA PHE A 21 -6.16 -1.02 -6.74
C PHE A 21 -6.82 -0.89 -5.36
N LYS A 22 -7.14 -2.03 -4.73
CA LYS A 22 -7.72 -2.10 -3.40
C LYS A 22 -6.89 -3.09 -2.58
N PRO A 23 -5.87 -2.63 -1.84
CA PRO A 23 -5.07 -3.52 -1.01
C PRO A 23 -5.95 -4.18 0.06
N ARG A 24 -5.71 -5.47 0.29
CA ARG A 24 -6.40 -6.29 1.30
C ARG A 24 -5.40 -7.27 1.89
N HIS A 25 -5.54 -7.58 3.18
CA HIS A 25 -4.70 -8.63 3.80
C HIS A 25 -4.90 -10.01 3.16
N SER A 26 -6.04 -10.25 2.53
CA SER A 26 -6.32 -11.48 1.77
C SER A 26 -5.66 -11.52 0.39
N LEU A 27 -5.01 -10.44 -0.07
CA LEU A 27 -4.47 -10.35 -1.44
C LEU A 27 -3.53 -11.52 -1.79
N SER A 28 -2.69 -11.93 -0.84
CA SER A 28 -1.78 -13.08 -0.98
C SER A 28 -2.49 -14.40 -1.30
N LYS A 29 -3.74 -14.53 -0.87
CA LYS A 29 -4.60 -15.69 -1.14
C LYS A 29 -5.46 -15.46 -2.37
N ASP A 30 -6.00 -14.26 -2.52
CA ASP A 30 -6.96 -13.90 -3.57
C ASP A 30 -6.31 -13.80 -4.96
N ALA A 31 -5.05 -13.36 -5.03
CA ALA A 31 -4.32 -13.16 -6.28
C ALA A 31 -3.53 -14.39 -6.74
N GLU A 32 -3.44 -15.43 -5.90
CA GLU A 32 -2.78 -16.71 -6.18
C GLU A 32 -1.45 -16.54 -6.95
N LYS A 33 -1.37 -17.06 -8.19
CA LYS A 33 -0.18 -17.02 -9.05
C LYS A 33 0.22 -15.62 -9.54
N TYR A 34 -0.63 -14.62 -9.36
CA TYR A 34 -0.36 -13.24 -9.79
C TYR A 34 0.34 -12.42 -8.71
N PHE A 35 0.46 -12.95 -7.49
CA PHE A 35 1.11 -12.27 -6.38
C PHE A 35 2.21 -13.14 -5.78
N ASP A 36 3.41 -12.59 -5.73
CA ASP A 36 4.55 -13.19 -5.05
C ASP A 36 4.60 -12.69 -3.61
N ASN A 37 4.45 -13.61 -2.65
CA ASN A 37 4.44 -13.29 -1.23
C ASN A 37 5.82 -12.91 -0.68
N ASP A 38 6.89 -13.41 -1.28
CA ASP A 38 8.25 -13.17 -0.80
C ASP A 38 8.75 -11.79 -1.26
N THR A 39 8.36 -11.38 -2.47
CA THR A 39 8.80 -10.10 -3.05
C THR A 39 7.74 -8.98 -2.99
N GLY A 40 6.48 -9.33 -2.74
CA GLY A 40 5.34 -8.40 -2.78
C GLY A 40 4.95 -7.98 -4.21
N VAL A 41 5.51 -8.61 -5.24
CA VAL A 41 5.24 -8.27 -6.64
C VAL A 41 3.86 -8.77 -7.06
N LEU A 42 3.07 -7.88 -7.67
CA LEU A 42 1.75 -8.16 -8.24
C LEU A 42 1.81 -7.95 -9.76
N GLU A 43 1.59 -9.02 -10.51
CA GLU A 43 1.55 -9.01 -11.98
C GLU A 43 0.22 -9.56 -12.48
N VAL A 44 -0.69 -8.67 -12.90
CA VAL A 44 -2.03 -9.06 -13.32
C VAL A 44 -2.23 -8.76 -14.80
N PRO A 45 -2.44 -9.78 -15.66
CA PRO A 45 -2.79 -9.54 -17.05
C PRO A 45 -4.20 -8.97 -17.14
N MET A 46 -4.35 -7.89 -17.91
CA MET A 46 -5.63 -7.29 -18.28
C MET A 46 -5.80 -7.30 -19.79
N THR A 47 -7.04 -7.44 -20.24
CA THR A 47 -7.36 -7.48 -21.67
C THR A 47 -8.49 -6.51 -21.97
N VAL A 48 -8.26 -5.62 -22.94
CA VAL A 48 -9.27 -4.71 -23.48
C VAL A 48 -9.77 -5.28 -24.79
N LYS A 49 -11.09 -5.51 -24.87
CA LYS A 49 -11.76 -6.02 -26.06
C LYS A 49 -12.57 -4.90 -26.70
N VAL A 50 -12.35 -4.66 -27.98
CA VAL A 50 -13.16 -3.76 -28.80
C VAL A 50 -14.00 -4.61 -29.73
N ALA A 51 -15.31 -4.36 -29.78
CA ALA A 51 -16.21 -5.09 -30.67
C ALA A 51 -15.76 -4.93 -32.14
N GLY A 52 -15.64 -6.05 -32.85
CA GLY A 52 -15.17 -6.07 -34.25
C GLY A 52 -13.65 -6.11 -34.42
N GLN A 53 -12.86 -5.96 -33.36
CA GLN A 53 -11.41 -6.15 -33.41
C GLN A 53 -11.05 -7.63 -33.24
N VAL A 54 -10.27 -8.18 -34.18
CA VAL A 54 -9.88 -9.61 -34.20
C VAL A 54 -8.94 -9.96 -33.03
N GLN A 55 -8.02 -9.05 -32.70
CA GLN A 55 -7.01 -9.27 -31.66
C GLN A 55 -7.23 -8.31 -30.49
N PRO A 56 -7.54 -8.80 -29.28
CA PRO A 56 -7.64 -7.96 -28.08
C PRO A 56 -6.32 -7.28 -27.72
N ALA A 57 -6.39 -6.10 -27.11
CA ALA A 57 -5.21 -5.45 -26.55
C ALA A 57 -4.93 -6.01 -25.15
N THR A 58 -3.75 -6.59 -24.96
CA THR A 58 -3.30 -7.16 -23.68
C THR A 58 -2.30 -6.25 -23.00
N PHE A 59 -2.50 -5.98 -21.72
CA PHE A 59 -1.58 -5.21 -20.88
C PHE A 59 -1.30 -6.00 -19.59
N THR A 60 -0.16 -5.75 -18.97
CA THR A 60 0.16 -6.29 -17.64
C THR A 60 0.19 -5.15 -16.65
N VAL A 61 -0.59 -5.27 -15.58
CA VAL A 61 -0.52 -4.37 -14.43
C VAL A 61 0.58 -4.88 -13.53
N TYR A 62 1.62 -4.08 -13.34
CA TYR A 62 2.74 -4.36 -12.46
C TYR A 62 2.68 -3.44 -11.23
N ALA A 63 2.81 -4.01 -10.04
CA ALA A 63 2.92 -3.25 -8.78
C ALA A 63 3.77 -3.99 -7.75
N ILE A 64 4.34 -3.26 -6.80
CA ILE A 64 4.97 -3.82 -5.60
C ILE A 64 4.12 -3.42 -4.40
N VAL A 65 3.53 -4.39 -3.74
CA VAL A 65 2.70 -4.20 -2.56
C VAL A 65 3.59 -4.30 -1.33
N THR A 66 3.52 -3.29 -0.47
CA THR A 66 4.33 -3.20 0.73
C THR A 66 3.45 -2.90 1.94
N SER A 67 3.90 -3.24 3.14
CA SER A 67 3.16 -2.92 4.36
C SER A 67 3.14 -1.42 4.61
N SER A 68 2.10 -0.95 5.29
CA SER A 68 2.03 0.40 5.84
C SER A 68 2.40 0.46 7.32
N ASP A 69 2.79 -0.66 7.91
CA ASP A 69 2.99 -0.79 9.35
C ASP A 69 4.32 -0.18 9.80
N LEU A 70 4.27 0.47 10.95
CA LEU A 70 5.44 0.92 11.70
C LEU A 70 5.54 0.06 12.97
N GLN A 71 6.73 -0.48 13.24
CA GLN A 71 6.96 -1.36 14.38
C GLN A 71 7.89 -0.71 15.40
N PHE A 72 7.44 -0.64 16.65
CA PHE A 72 8.30 -0.32 17.78
C PHE A 72 9.00 -1.58 18.29
N ASP A 73 10.23 -1.43 18.76
CA ASP A 73 11.00 -2.49 19.43
C ASP A 73 10.44 -2.87 20.81
N GLN A 74 9.61 -2.00 21.38
CA GLN A 74 8.94 -2.20 22.67
C GLN A 74 7.52 -1.62 22.67
N THR A 75 6.63 -2.22 23.45
CA THR A 75 5.23 -1.81 23.58
C THR A 75 4.97 -0.87 24.76
N GLU A 76 5.89 -0.86 25.73
CA GLU A 76 5.81 -0.07 26.95
C GLU A 76 7.19 0.54 27.24
N VAL A 77 7.20 1.73 27.83
CA VAL A 77 8.42 2.41 28.27
C VAL A 77 8.39 2.45 29.79
N ASP A 78 9.23 1.63 30.43
CA ASP A 78 9.45 1.69 31.86
C ASP A 78 10.70 2.53 32.16
N PHE A 79 10.54 3.56 32.98
CA PHE A 79 11.65 4.40 33.42
C PHE A 79 12.23 3.94 34.77
N GLY A 80 11.59 2.98 35.44
CA GLY A 80 11.95 2.52 36.78
C GLY A 80 11.83 3.63 37.83
N ASP A 81 12.63 3.51 38.89
CA ASP A 81 12.67 4.49 39.99
C ASP A 81 13.35 5.80 39.56
N CYS A 82 12.56 6.80 39.23
CA CYS A 82 13.03 8.12 38.81
C CYS A 82 12.86 9.18 39.90
N SER A 83 13.85 10.06 40.05
CA SER A 83 13.75 11.24 40.94
C SER A 83 13.23 12.47 40.19
N ILE A 84 12.52 13.37 40.88
CA ILE A 84 12.10 14.67 40.31
C ILE A 84 13.27 15.65 40.06
N TYR A 85 14.48 15.32 40.53
CA TYR A 85 15.64 16.22 40.46
C TYR A 85 16.47 16.03 39.19
N ASN A 86 16.35 14.88 38.52
CA ASN A 86 17.20 14.52 37.38
C ASN A 86 16.35 14.00 36.22
N PRO A 87 16.60 14.46 34.97
CA PRO A 87 15.90 13.93 33.81
C PRO A 87 16.35 12.49 33.51
N VAL A 88 15.39 11.62 33.24
CA VAL A 88 15.63 10.25 32.74
C VAL A 88 15.13 10.18 31.30
N ARG A 89 15.88 9.48 30.44
CA ARG A 89 15.56 9.31 29.03
C ARG A 89 15.57 7.83 28.68
N SER A 90 14.62 7.41 27.87
CA SER A 90 14.58 6.09 27.26
C SER A 90 14.53 6.27 25.74
N SER A 91 15.21 5.38 25.02
CA SER A 91 15.24 5.38 23.57
C SER A 91 14.39 4.24 23.05
N VAL A 92 13.55 4.55 22.07
CA VAL A 92 12.66 3.59 21.41
C VAL A 92 13.02 3.57 19.94
N CYS A 93 13.17 2.40 19.35
CA CYS A 93 13.42 2.25 17.93
C CYS A 93 12.09 2.08 17.19
N LEU A 94 11.86 2.92 16.19
CA LEU A 94 10.73 2.79 15.27
C LEU A 94 11.25 2.30 13.91
N THR A 95 10.79 1.13 13.48
CA THR A 95 11.16 0.52 12.21
C THR A 95 10.01 0.66 11.22
N ASN A 96 10.32 1.24 10.05
CA ASN A 96 9.40 1.26 8.92
C ASN A 96 9.45 -0.08 8.19
N MET A 97 8.33 -0.81 8.15
CA MET A 97 8.23 -2.10 7.48
C MET A 97 7.93 -1.96 5.98
N SER A 98 7.71 -0.73 5.53
CA SER A 98 7.48 -0.37 4.14
C SER A 98 8.79 -0.20 3.37
N ILE A 99 8.76 -0.50 2.07
CA ILE A 99 9.84 -0.11 1.14
C ILE A 99 9.80 1.39 0.80
N LEU A 100 8.70 2.07 1.11
CA LEU A 100 8.50 3.48 0.85
C LEU A 100 8.75 4.29 2.13
N PRO A 101 9.29 5.51 2.03
CA PRO A 101 9.29 6.44 3.14
C PRO A 101 7.87 6.67 3.66
N GLN A 102 7.71 6.68 4.99
CA GLN A 102 6.44 6.92 5.65
C GLN A 102 6.57 8.10 6.61
N ASP A 103 5.65 9.05 6.49
CA ASP A 103 5.49 10.09 7.49
C ASP A 103 4.89 9.48 8.75
N PHE A 104 5.45 9.81 9.91
CA PHE A 104 4.94 9.40 11.20
C PHE A 104 4.91 10.59 12.16
N GLY A 105 4.07 10.49 13.18
CA GLY A 105 3.95 11.51 14.20
C GLY A 105 3.21 10.98 15.42
N PHE A 106 3.46 11.61 16.56
CA PHE A 106 2.78 11.30 17.81
C PHE A 106 1.61 12.26 17.98
N PRO A 107 0.35 11.77 18.00
CA PRO A 107 -0.79 12.63 18.28
C PRO A 107 -0.84 12.98 19.78
N GLY A 108 -1.26 14.20 20.10
CA GLY A 108 -1.51 14.59 21.50
C GLY A 108 -0.24 14.75 22.36
N VAL A 109 0.91 15.01 21.73
CA VAL A 109 2.10 15.44 22.47
C VAL A 109 1.77 16.76 23.17
N PRO A 110 2.06 16.90 24.48
CA PRO A 110 1.84 18.16 25.19
C PRO A 110 2.50 19.33 24.44
N GLU A 111 1.79 20.45 24.33
CA GLU A 111 2.25 21.62 23.53
C GLU A 111 3.56 22.26 24.03
N VAL A 112 4.13 21.80 25.15
CA VAL A 112 5.30 22.43 25.77
C VAL A 112 6.19 21.41 26.46
N LEU A 113 7.49 21.51 26.16
CA LEU A 113 8.59 21.31 27.12
C LEU A 113 9.12 22.69 27.51
#